data_AF-A0A9W6C7R7-F1
#
_entry.id   AF-A0A9W6C7R7-F1
#
_cell.length_a   1.000
_cell.length_b   1.000
_cell.length_c   1.000
_cell.angle_alpha   90.00
_cell.angle_beta   90.00
_cell.angle_gamma   90.00
#
_symmetry.space_group_name_H-M   'P 1'
#
loop_
_entity.id
_entity.type
_entity.pdbx_description
1 polymer ?
#
loop_
_entity_poly.entity_id
_entity_poly.type
_entity_poly.pdbx_seq_one_letter_code
_entity_poly.pdbx_strand_id
1 'polypeptide(L)'
;MPTKAELYAQMADKVATQLTGSWQEWAGFLTTASRLYKYPFHEQLMIYAQRPDATACAEYDLWNEKMGRYVRRCAFTIPVAAPD
;
A
#
# COMPACT_ATOMS: atom_id res chain seq x y z
N MET A 1 -2.93 9.61 22.73
CA MET A 1 -2.31 8.63 21.82
C MET A 1 -3.23 8.54 20.61
N PRO A 2 -2.75 8.80 19.38
CA PRO A 2 -3.60 8.69 18.21
C PRO A 2 -4.02 7.24 17.99
N THR A 3 -5.27 7.03 17.57
CA THR A 3 -5.79 5.71 17.23
C THR A 3 -5.17 5.21 15.92
N LYS A 4 -5.26 3.90 15.67
CA LYS A 4 -4.78 3.29 14.42
C LYS A 4 -5.45 3.94 13.19
N ALA A 5 -6.74 4.25 13.28
CA ALA A 5 -7.48 4.96 12.24
C ALA A 5 -6.98 6.40 12.00
N GLU A 6 -6.70 7.16 13.06
CA GLU A 6 -6.14 8.52 12.96
C GLU A 6 -4.75 8.53 12.32
N LEU A 7 -3.92 7.53 12.64
CA LEU A 7 -2.61 7.34 12.00
C LEU A 7 -2.75 7.11 10.49
N TYR A 8 -3.73 6.29 10.07
CA TYR A 8 -3.98 6.07 8.64
C TYR A 8 -4.52 7.29 7.93
N ALA A 9 -5.43 8.03 8.56
CA ALA A 9 -5.94 9.28 8.00
C ALA A 9 -4.79 10.28 7.76
N GLN A 10 -3.90 10.44 8.74
CA GLN A 10 -2.72 11.31 8.60
C GLN A 10 -1.77 10.86 7.48
N MET A 11 -1.56 9.55 7.33
CA MET A 11 -0.75 9.01 6.22
C MET A 11 -1.40 9.28 4.87
N ALA A 12 -2.71 9.06 4.75
CA ALA A 12 -3.46 9.31 3.53
C ALA A 12 -3.40 10.79 3.12
N ASP A 13 -3.63 11.71 4.06
CA ASP A 13 -3.58 13.16 3.81
C ASP A 13 -2.19 13.62 3.36
N LYS A 14 -1.14 13.10 4.01
CA LYS A 14 0.24 13.43 3.66
C LYS A 14 0.56 12.98 2.22
N VAL A 15 0.14 11.77 1.86
CA VAL A 15 0.39 11.19 0.54
C VAL A 15 -0.42 11.92 -0.52
N ALA A 16 -1.69 12.25 -0.26
CA ALA A 16 -2.50 13.06 -1.15
C ALA A 16 -1.88 14.44 -1.42
N THR A 17 -1.28 15.06 -0.38
CA THR A 17 -0.58 16.34 -0.52
C THR A 17 0.68 16.21 -1.38
N GLN A 18 1.47 15.14 -1.21
CA GLN A 18 2.65 14.89 -2.05
C GLN A 18 2.28 14.60 -3.51
N LEU A 19 1.25 13.78 -3.73
CA LEU A 19 0.77 13.41 -5.06
C LEU A 19 0.27 14.61 -5.86
N THR A 20 -0.41 15.54 -5.18
CA THR A 20 -0.91 16.77 -5.81
C THR A 20 0.17 17.84 -5.97
N GLY A 21 1.33 17.69 -5.32
CA GLY A 21 2.45 18.64 -5.38
C GLY A 21 3.33 18.52 -6.63
N SER A 22 3.31 17.38 -7.33
CA SER A 22 4.15 17.14 -8.50
C SER A 22 3.54 16.11 -9.46
N TRP A 23 3.61 16.39 -10.76
CA TRP A 23 3.16 15.42 -11.77
C TRP A 23 4.03 14.16 -11.78
N GLN A 24 5.32 14.25 -11.41
CA GLN A 24 6.21 13.10 -11.33
C GLN A 24 5.80 12.14 -10.21
N GLU A 25 5.41 12.67 -9.04
CA GLU A 25 4.86 11.88 -7.94
C GLU A 25 3.55 11.21 -8.34
N TRP A 26 2.68 11.94 -9.03
CA TRP A 26 1.45 11.38 -9.58
C TRP A 26 1.72 10.24 -10.57
N ALA A 27 2.68 10.40 -11.48
CA ALA A 27 3.08 9.35 -12.43
C ALA A 27 3.71 8.13 -11.72
N GLY A 28 4.49 8.37 -10.66
CA GLY A 28 5.04 7.32 -9.80
C GLY A 28 3.94 6.48 -9.15
N PHE A 29 2.94 7.14 -8.58
CA PHE A 29 1.76 6.48 -8.02
C PHE A 29 1.00 5.66 -9.05
N LEU A 30 0.71 6.22 -10.22
CA LEU A 30 0.01 5.50 -11.28
C LEU A 30 0.78 4.25 -11.74
N THR A 31 2.11 4.31 -11.75
CA THR A 31 2.96 3.14 -12.04
C THR A 31 2.74 2.03 -11.02
N THR A 32 2.75 2.35 -9.73
CA THR A 32 2.51 1.37 -8.65
C THR A 32 1.06 0.88 -8.66
N ALA A 33 0.09 1.77 -8.85
CA ALA A 33 -1.33 1.46 -8.94
C ALA A 33 -1.64 0.53 -10.13
N SER A 34 -0.95 0.69 -11.26
CA SER A 34 -1.11 -0.18 -12.44
C SER A 34 -0.77 -1.65 -12.15
N ARG A 35 0.21 -1.90 -11.26
CA ARG A 35 0.61 -3.25 -10.84
C ARG A 35 -0.37 -3.86 -9.85
N LEU A 36 -1.04 -3.00 -9.07
CA LEU A 36 -1.95 -3.35 -7.98
C LEU A 36 -3.42 -3.12 -8.36
N TYR A 37 -3.76 -3.30 -9.64
CA TYR A 37 -5.08 -2.95 -10.18
C TYR A 37 -6.27 -3.66 -9.52
N LYS A 38 -6.03 -4.80 -8.82
CA LYS A 38 -7.06 -5.54 -8.09
C LYS A 38 -7.42 -4.92 -6.74
N TYR A 39 -6.57 -4.03 -6.23
CA TYR A 39 -6.76 -3.37 -4.94
C TYR A 39 -7.62 -2.12 -5.07
N PRO A 40 -8.46 -1.80 -4.08
CA PRO A 40 -9.19 -0.53 -4.07
C PRO A 40 -8.23 0.65 -3.91
N PHE A 41 -8.67 1.84 -4.33
CA PHE A 41 -7.84 3.05 -4.41
C PHE A 41 -7.12 3.39 -3.09
N HIS A 42 -7.83 3.30 -1.96
CA HIS A 42 -7.26 3.63 -0.66
C HIS A 42 -6.13 2.67 -0.26
N GLU A 43 -6.25 1.38 -0.60
CA GLU A 43 -5.17 0.40 -0.39
C GLU A 43 -3.99 0.67 -1.32
N GLN A 44 -4.22 0.97 -2.60
CA GLN A 44 -3.16 1.36 -3.53
C GLN A 44 -2.38 2.59 -3.02
N LEU A 45 -3.10 3.58 -2.49
CA LEU A 45 -2.53 4.79 -1.91
C LEU A 45 -1.69 4.48 -0.66
N MET A 46 -2.18 3.61 0.23
CA MET A 46 -1.44 3.17 1.42
C MET A 46 -0.23 2.30 1.09
N ILE A 47 -0.30 1.48 0.04
CA ILE A 47 0.83 0.70 -0.45
C ILE A 47 1.90 1.62 -1.02
N TYR A 48 1.51 2.60 -1.87
CA TYR A 48 2.45 3.60 -2.41
C TYR A 48 3.10 4.44 -1.32
N ALA A 49 2.33 4.88 -0.32
CA ALA A 49 2.80 5.67 0.81
C ALA A 49 3.94 5.01 1.60
N GLN A 50 3.84 3.69 1.75
CA GLN A 50 4.75 2.91 2.57
C GLN A 50 5.89 2.30 1.75
N ARG A 51 5.59 1.90 0.50
CA ARG A 51 6.52 1.21 -0.37
C ARG A 51 6.23 1.47 -1.85
N PRO A 52 6.70 2.59 -2.41
CA PRO A 52 6.41 2.95 -3.80
C PRO A 52 7.03 1.99 -4.82
N ASP A 53 8.11 1.27 -4.45
CA ASP A 53 8.77 0.23 -5.26
C ASP A 53 8.02 -1.11 -5.27
N ALA A 54 6.87 -1.24 -4.61
CA ALA A 54 6.11 -2.48 -4.55
C ALA A 54 5.74 -2.99 -5.96
N THR A 55 6.11 -4.24 -6.25
CA THR A 55 5.79 -4.92 -7.52
C THR A 55 4.61 -5.88 -7.39
N ALA A 56 4.39 -6.42 -6.20
CA ALA A 56 3.27 -7.28 -5.87
C ALA A 56 2.93 -7.12 -4.39
N CYS A 57 1.64 -7.01 -4.09
CA CYS A 57 1.10 -7.09 -2.74
C CYS A 57 0.07 -8.21 -2.73
N ALA A 58 0.02 -8.98 -1.65
CA ALA A 58 -0.91 -10.06 -1.44
C ALA A 58 -0.94 -10.43 0.04
N GLU A 59 -2.06 -10.99 0.47
CA GLU A 59 -2.20 -11.58 1.80
C GLU A 59 -1.26 -12.76 1.99
N TYR A 60 -0.94 -13.05 3.25
CA TYR A 60 0.00 -14.10 3.63
C TYR A 60 -0.41 -15.48 3.11
N ASP A 61 -1.69 -15.83 3.26
CA ASP A 61 -2.23 -17.13 2.85
C ASP A 61 -2.18 -17.30 1.33
N LEU A 62 -2.36 -16.19 0.57
CA LEU A 62 -2.24 -16.23 -0.88
C LEU A 62 -0.83 -16.64 -1.34
N TRP A 63 0.20 -16.14 -0.66
CA TRP A 63 1.59 -16.49 -0.98
C TRP A 63 1.90 -17.95 -0.65
N ASN A 64 1.49 -18.42 0.53
CA ASN A 64 1.81 -19.78 0.97
C ASN A 64 0.96 -20.85 0.28
N GLU A 65 -0.36 -20.66 0.23
CA GLU A 65 -1.31 -21.71 -0.18
C GLU A 65 -1.50 -21.76 -1.70
N LYS A 66 -1.58 -20.60 -2.37
CA LYS A 66 -1.84 -20.54 -3.82
C LYS A 66 -0.58 -20.41 -4.67
N MET A 67 0.40 -19.64 -4.22
CA MET A 67 1.63 -19.39 -4.99
C MET A 67 2.76 -20.37 -4.64
N GLY A 68 2.62 -21.16 -3.57
CA GLY A 68 3.67 -22.05 -3.08
C GLY A 68 4.96 -21.33 -2.69
N ARG A 69 4.88 -20.04 -2.35
CA ARG A 69 6.02 -19.18 -2.03
C ARG A 69 5.99 -18.77 -0.57
N TYR A 70 7.08 -19.05 0.14
CA TYR A 70 7.20 -18.70 1.55
C TYR A 70 7.57 -17.22 1.75
N VAL A 71 6.81 -16.54 2.61
CA VAL A 71 7.10 -15.18 3.05
C VAL A 71 8.33 -15.20 3.97
N ARG A 72 9.46 -14.66 3.48
CA ARG A 72 10.72 -14.67 4.21
C ARG A 72 10.69 -13.71 5.40
N ARG A 73 11.50 -14.01 6.42
CA ARG A 73 11.86 -13.04 7.46
C ARG A 73 12.53 -11.85 6.74
N CYS A 74 12.03 -10.63 6.95
CA CYS A 74 12.27 -9.38 6.19
C CYS A 74 11.30 -9.05 5.03
N ALA A 75 10.22 -9.81 4.83
CA ALA A 75 9.13 -9.36 3.97
C ALA A 75 8.44 -8.11 4.56
N PHE A 76 8.02 -7.19 3.70
CA PHE A 76 7.38 -5.95 4.10
C PHE A 76 5.89 -6.18 4.32
N THR A 77 5.41 -6.03 5.55
CA THR A 77 3.99 -6.10 5.87
C THR A 77 3.37 -4.72 5.71
N ILE A 78 2.27 -4.65 4.97
CA ILE A 78 1.48 -3.43 4.82
C ILE A 78 0.30 -3.55 5.79
N PRO A 79 0.25 -2.77 6.87
CA PRO A 79 -0.85 -2.80 7.80
C PRO A 79 -2.05 -2.10 7.13
N VAL A 80 -3.00 -2.89 6.63
CA VAL A 80 -4.29 -2.40 6.15
C VAL A 80 -5.19 -2.16 7.37
N ALA A 81 -6.00 -1.09 7.35
CA ALA A 81 -7.03 -0.88 8.35
C ALA A 81 -8.05 -2.02 8.21
N ALA A 82 -8.28 -2.78 9.29
CA ALA A 82 -9.39 -3.72 9.30
C ALA A 82 -10.68 -2.89 9.39
N PRO A 83 -11.73 -3.20 8.60
CA PRO A 83 -13.05 -2.68 8.89
C PRO A 83 -13.50 -3.26 10.24
N ASP A 84 -13.98 -2.39 11.13
CA ASP A 84 -14.58 -2.78 12.41
C ASP A 84 -15.85 -3.62 12.22
#